data_AF-A8FYG6-F1
#
_entry.id   AF-A8FYG6-F1
#
_cell.length_a   1.000
_cell.length_b   1.000
_cell.length_c   1.000
_cell.angle_alpha   90.00
_cell.angle_beta   90.00
_cell.angle_gamma   90.00
#
_symmetry.space_group_name_H-M   'P 1'
#
loop_
_entity.id
_entity.type
_entity.pdbx_description
1 polymer ?
#
loop_
_entity_poly.entity_id
_entity_poly.type
_entity_poly.pdbx_seq_one_letter_code
_entity_poly.pdbx_strand_id
1 'polypeptide(L)'
;MAFTVLDLISLICFICCWVGYTSFARRKAKTTNCIARCLHQHRIHWMNELMTREVRVGEAALLANLERNITFFASTTMLILAGVLTLFAQVERLEAVIASIPYTATPNDALIQLKLSLLTFIFVMAFFQFTWSMRQYGFLNVMVGAAPIDPTGGGDDRLRCYAKQMAIVQDQAAHSYNYGLRAYYFAMAVLSWFFHPALFIVTSLFVVYTLYAREFNSKAVVAITSGMQVLNEQEDKKKASRLK
;
A
#
# COMPACT_ATOMS: atom_id res chain seq x y z
N MET A 1 -12.91 -35.85 11.01
CA MET A 1 -13.24 -34.64 11.79
C MET A 1 -12.75 -33.44 10.97
N ALA A 2 -13.67 -32.72 10.33
CA ALA A 2 -13.41 -31.94 9.11
C ALA A 2 -12.65 -30.60 9.29
N PHE A 3 -12.43 -30.16 10.53
CA PHE A 3 -11.62 -28.99 10.86
C PHE A 3 -10.79 -29.33 12.11
N THR A 4 -9.47 -29.22 12.02
CA THR A 4 -8.69 -29.21 13.26
C THR A 4 -8.94 -27.88 13.96
N VAL A 5 -9.03 -27.90 15.30
CA VAL A 5 -9.13 -26.68 16.11
C VAL A 5 -8.00 -25.71 15.76
N LEU A 6 -6.85 -26.25 15.32
CA LEU A 6 -5.69 -25.51 14.85
C LEU A 6 -5.98 -24.72 13.56
N ASP A 7 -6.69 -25.26 12.57
CA ASP A 7 -7.06 -24.51 11.35
C ASP A 7 -8.01 -23.34 11.67
N LEU A 8 -8.98 -23.57 12.56
CA LEU A 8 -9.91 -22.53 12.99
C LEU A 8 -9.19 -21.41 13.76
N ILE A 9 -8.31 -21.76 14.70
CA ILE A 9 -7.48 -20.80 15.44
C ILE A 9 -6.59 -20.03 14.46
N SER A 10 -6.02 -20.70 13.45
CA SER A 10 -5.15 -20.05 12.47
C SER A 10 -5.91 -19.06 11.61
N LEU A 11 -7.13 -19.38 11.20
CA LEU A 11 -7.99 -18.51 10.40
C LEU A 11 -8.47 -17.29 11.20
N ILE A 12 -8.88 -17.50 12.45
CA ILE A 12 -9.23 -16.41 13.37
C ILE A 12 -8.01 -15.54 13.65
N CYS A 13 -6.84 -16.13 13.89
CA CYS A 13 -5.59 -15.40 14.09
C CYS A 13 -5.24 -14.58 12.85
N PHE A 14 -5.38 -15.14 11.65
CA PHE A 14 -5.16 -14.41 10.40
C PHE A 14 -6.15 -13.26 10.22
N ILE A 15 -7.45 -13.46 10.46
CA ILE A 15 -8.44 -12.38 10.38
C ILE A 15 -8.15 -11.30 11.43
N CYS A 16 -7.82 -11.68 12.66
CA CYS A 16 -7.43 -10.75 13.71
C CYS A 16 -6.13 -10.00 13.35
N CYS A 17 -5.13 -10.65 12.77
CA CYS A 17 -3.91 -10.01 12.30
C CYS A 17 -4.18 -9.11 11.10
N TRP A 18 -5.02 -9.53 10.15
CA TRP A 18 -5.37 -8.77 8.96
C TRP A 18 -6.16 -7.51 9.33
N VAL A 19 -7.31 -7.68 10.00
CA VAL A 19 -8.22 -6.60 10.40
C VAL A 19 -7.60 -5.74 11.51
N GLY A 20 -6.92 -6.39 12.46
CA GLY A 20 -6.21 -5.72 13.54
C GLY A 20 -5.04 -4.89 13.03
N TYR A 21 -4.20 -5.41 12.13
CA TYR A 21 -3.09 -4.65 11.56
C TYR A 21 -3.58 -3.53 10.63
N THR A 22 -4.56 -3.78 9.76
CA THR A 22 -5.12 -2.72 8.89
C THR A 22 -5.77 -1.61 9.71
N SER A 23 -6.52 -1.95 10.76
CA SER A 23 -7.13 -0.95 11.67
C SER A 23 -6.10 -0.24 12.54
N PHE A 24 -5.09 -0.96 13.05
CA PHE A 24 -4.00 -0.42 13.84
C PHE A 24 -3.11 0.52 13.01
N ALA A 25 -2.70 0.12 11.80
CA ALA A 25 -1.95 0.96 10.88
C ALA A 25 -2.74 2.21 10.52
N ARG A 26 -4.06 2.10 10.27
CA ARG A 26 -4.94 3.24 9.98
C ARG A 26 -5.10 4.19 11.18
N ARG A 27 -5.21 3.66 12.41
CA ARG A 27 -5.30 4.48 13.63
C ARG A 27 -3.95 5.12 13.98
N LYS A 28 -2.85 4.36 13.89
CA LYS A 28 -1.51 4.82 14.27
C LYS A 28 -0.90 5.79 13.24
N ALA A 29 -1.30 5.71 11.96
CA ALA A 29 -1.00 6.72 10.96
C ALA A 29 -1.57 8.11 11.30
N LYS A 30 -2.61 8.19 12.15
CA LYS A 30 -3.20 9.46 12.62
C LYS A 30 -2.53 10.02 13.88
N THR A 31 -1.80 9.21 14.65
CA THR A 31 -1.33 9.59 16.00
C THR A 31 0.18 9.59 16.16
N THR A 32 0.95 8.92 15.29
CA THR A 32 2.42 8.80 15.41
C THR A 32 3.13 9.42 14.20
N ASN A 33 4.36 9.92 14.39
CA ASN A 33 5.26 10.34 13.31
C ASN A 33 5.70 9.12 12.47
N CYS A 34 4.83 8.67 11.58
CA CYS A 34 5.11 7.61 10.62
C CYS A 34 5.66 8.19 9.31
N ILE A 35 6.26 7.35 8.46
CA ILE A 35 6.67 7.70 7.08
C ILE A 35 5.58 8.50 6.36
N ALA A 36 4.31 8.08 6.51
CA ALA A 36 3.16 8.75 5.91
C ALA A 36 3.07 10.24 6.27
N ARG A 37 3.24 10.61 7.55
CA ARG A 37 3.20 12.01 7.99
C ARG A 37 4.38 12.80 7.44
N CYS A 38 5.58 12.21 7.45
CA CYS A 38 6.78 12.88 6.95
C CYS A 38 6.73 13.10 5.44
N LEU A 39 6.23 12.11 4.71
CA LEU A 39 6.07 12.16 3.26
C LEU A 39 4.93 13.09 2.85
N HIS A 40 3.85 13.18 3.63
CA HIS A 40 2.78 14.14 3.39
C HIS A 40 3.28 15.59 3.41
N GLN A 41 4.18 15.94 4.34
CA GLN A 41 4.79 17.28 4.36
C GLN A 41 5.69 17.51 3.13
N HIS A 42 6.50 16.53 2.72
CA HIS A 42 7.26 16.63 1.47
C HIS A 42 6.35 16.83 0.25
N ARG A 43 5.20 16.16 0.20
CA ARG A 43 4.19 16.36 -0.87
C ARG A 43 3.63 17.76 -0.86
N ILE A 44 3.40 18.37 0.31
CA ILE A 44 2.96 19.77 0.40
C ILE A 44 4.03 20.71 -0.17
N HIS A 45 5.30 20.56 0.23
CA HIS A 45 6.38 21.40 -0.34
C HIS A 45 6.52 21.18 -1.84
N TRP A 46 6.43 19.93 -2.30
CA TRP A 46 6.48 19.58 -3.70
C TRP A 46 5.36 20.26 -4.50
N MET A 47 4.12 20.21 -4.01
CA MET A 47 2.98 20.88 -4.64
C MET A 47 3.13 22.41 -4.63
N ASN A 48 3.68 22.99 -3.56
CA ASN A 48 3.94 24.43 -3.49
C ASN A 48 5.00 24.87 -4.53
N GLU A 49 6.10 24.14 -4.66
CA GLU A 49 7.14 24.41 -5.68
C GLU A 49 6.64 24.09 -7.10
N LEU A 50 5.70 23.17 -7.27
CA LEU A 50 5.09 22.90 -8.56
C LEU A 50 4.28 24.11 -9.08
N MET A 51 3.69 24.92 -8.18
CA MET A 51 2.95 26.13 -8.57
C MET A 51 3.86 27.24 -9.12
N THR A 52 5.13 27.28 -8.73
CA THR A 52 6.08 28.33 -9.15
C THR A 52 6.76 28.01 -10.48
N ARG A 53 6.72 26.74 -10.91
CA ARG A 53 7.37 26.27 -12.13
C ARG A 53 6.43 26.32 -13.33
N GLU A 54 6.85 27.03 -14.38
CA GLU A 54 6.13 27.10 -15.66
C GLU A 54 6.24 25.77 -16.43
N VAL A 55 7.42 25.14 -16.45
CA VAL A 55 7.64 23.85 -17.14
C VAL A 55 7.51 22.69 -16.16
N ARG A 56 6.45 21.90 -16.31
CA ARG A 56 6.07 20.80 -15.38
C ARG A 56 6.32 19.39 -15.92
N VAL A 57 7.13 19.26 -16.98
CA VAL A 57 7.39 17.97 -17.65
C VAL A 57 7.99 16.93 -16.70
N GLY A 58 8.91 17.34 -15.82
CA GLY A 58 9.52 16.44 -14.83
C GLY A 58 8.50 15.87 -13.85
N GLU A 59 7.59 16.70 -13.36
CA GLU A 59 6.57 16.31 -12.37
C GLU A 59 5.52 15.40 -12.99
N ALA A 60 5.08 15.72 -14.21
CA ALA A 60 4.20 14.85 -15.00
C ALA A 60 4.86 13.48 -15.26
N ALA A 61 6.16 13.44 -15.56
CA ALA A 61 6.90 12.19 -15.75
C ALA A 61 6.99 11.35 -14.46
N LEU A 62 7.17 11.98 -13.30
CA LEU A 62 7.17 11.29 -12.00
C LEU A 62 5.79 10.68 -11.69
N LEU A 63 4.71 11.42 -11.91
CA LEU A 63 3.34 10.93 -11.72
C LEU A 63 3.00 9.79 -12.69
N ALA A 64 3.36 9.93 -13.97
CA ALA A 64 3.17 8.89 -14.98
C ALA A 64 3.94 7.61 -14.64
N ASN A 65 5.16 7.72 -14.08
CA ASN A 65 5.93 6.56 -13.63
C ASN A 65 5.23 5.84 -12.47
N LEU A 66 4.72 6.59 -11.49
CA LEU A 66 3.96 6.03 -10.37
C LEU A 66 2.70 5.32 -10.85
N GLU A 67 1.91 5.94 -11.73
CA GLU A 67 0.72 5.31 -12.32
C GLU A 67 1.08 4.02 -13.07
N ARG A 68 2.15 4.02 -13.87
CA ARG A 68 2.61 2.82 -14.58
C ARG A 68 2.95 1.68 -13.63
N ASN A 69 3.61 1.97 -12.50
CA ASN A 69 3.90 0.95 -11.48
C ASN A 69 2.60 0.40 -10.87
N ILE A 70 1.62 1.26 -10.58
CA ILE A 70 0.33 0.83 -10.04
C ILE A 70 -0.43 -0.05 -11.03
N THR A 71 -0.47 0.34 -12.29
CA THR A 71 -1.09 -0.44 -13.38
C THR A 71 -0.42 -1.80 -13.52
N PHE A 72 0.92 -1.86 -13.47
CA PHE A 72 1.64 -3.13 -13.51
C PHE A 72 1.19 -4.09 -12.38
N PHE A 73 1.12 -3.60 -11.14
CA PHE A 73 0.63 -4.41 -10.01
C PHE A 73 -0.84 -4.84 -10.18
N ALA A 74 -1.70 -3.96 -10.69
CA ALA A 74 -3.10 -4.30 -10.96
C ALA A 74 -3.23 -5.42 -12.02
N SER A 75 -2.46 -5.33 -13.11
CA SER A 75 -2.42 -6.37 -14.15
C SER A 75 -1.88 -7.69 -13.62
N THR A 76 -0.81 -7.66 -12.82
CA THR A 76 -0.30 -8.87 -12.16
C THR A 76 -1.34 -9.48 -11.22
N THR A 77 -2.11 -8.66 -10.50
CA THR A 77 -3.19 -9.15 -9.62
C THR A 77 -4.23 -9.93 -10.43
N MET A 78 -4.60 -9.43 -11.62
CA MET A 78 -5.56 -10.09 -12.50
C MET A 78 -5.06 -11.44 -13.01
N LEU A 79 -3.77 -11.53 -13.38
CA LEU A 79 -3.14 -12.80 -13.78
C LEU A 79 -3.11 -13.82 -12.63
N ILE A 80 -2.74 -13.38 -11.42
CA ILE A 80 -2.76 -14.24 -10.24
C ILE A 80 -4.19 -14.72 -9.96
N LEU A 81 -5.18 -13.83 -10.04
CA LEU A 81 -6.58 -14.17 -9.83
C LEU A 81 -7.06 -15.23 -10.84
N ALA A 82 -6.71 -15.09 -12.12
CA ALA A 82 -7.03 -16.10 -13.15
C ALA A 82 -6.37 -17.46 -12.84
N GLY A 83 -5.12 -17.46 -12.37
CA GLY A 83 -4.42 -18.66 -11.93
C GLY A 83 -5.08 -19.34 -10.73
N VAL A 84 -5.45 -18.57 -9.70
CA VAL A 84 -6.14 -19.09 -8.51
C VAL A 84 -7.52 -19.64 -8.86
N LEU A 85 -8.28 -18.97 -9.75
CA LEU A 85 -9.58 -19.46 -10.21
C LEU A 85 -9.47 -20.73 -11.06
N THR A 86 -8.40 -20.87 -11.85
CA THR A 86 -8.13 -22.09 -12.61
C THR A 86 -7.79 -23.26 -11.68
N LEU A 87 -7.00 -23.01 -10.64
CA LEU A 87 -6.74 -23.99 -9.58
C LEU A 87 -8.01 -24.36 -8.81
N PHE A 88 -8.92 -23.39 -8.60
CA PHE A 88 -10.22 -23.64 -7.98
C PHE A 88 -11.08 -24.60 -8.83
N ALA A 89 -11.05 -24.47 -10.15
CA ALA A 89 -11.73 -25.38 -11.07
C ALA A 89 -11.06 -26.77 -11.19
N GLN A 90 -9.79 -26.91 -10.78
CA GLN A 90 -9.02 -28.16 -10.84
C GLN A 90 -8.58 -28.63 -9.45
N VAL A 91 -9.47 -28.53 -8.46
CA VAL A 91 -9.12 -28.78 -7.05
C VAL A 91 -8.59 -30.21 -6.82
N GLU A 92 -9.15 -31.22 -7.49
CA GLU A 92 -8.73 -32.62 -7.40
C GLU A 92 -7.28 -32.82 -7.88
N ARG A 93 -6.87 -32.11 -8.94
CA ARG A 93 -5.48 -32.17 -9.43
C ARG A 93 -4.52 -31.48 -8.47
N LEU A 94 -4.94 -30.36 -7.89
CA LEU A 94 -4.15 -29.66 -6.89
C LEU A 94 -3.98 -30.53 -5.64
N GLU A 95 -5.03 -31.23 -5.22
CA GLU A 95 -5.01 -32.18 -4.13
C GLU A 95 -3.99 -33.30 -4.37
N ALA A 96 -4.04 -33.93 -5.56
CA ALA A 96 -3.10 -35.00 -5.93
C ALA A 96 -1.63 -34.52 -5.91
N VAL A 97 -1.36 -33.28 -6.34
CA VAL A 97 -0.03 -32.67 -6.26
C VAL A 97 0.39 -32.43 -4.81
N ILE A 98 -0.50 -31.92 -3.96
CA ILE A 98 -0.22 -31.69 -2.53
C ILE A 98 0.00 -33.01 -1.79
N ALA A 99 -0.74 -34.06 -2.13
CA ALA A 99 -0.59 -35.40 -1.57
C ALA A 99 0.75 -36.06 -1.93
N SER A 100 1.37 -35.66 -3.05
CA SER A 100 2.69 -36.14 -3.46
C SER A 100 3.85 -35.55 -2.65
N ILE A 101 3.59 -34.49 -1.87
CA ILE A 101 4.60 -33.85 -1.03
C ILE A 101 4.71 -34.64 0.29
N PRO A 102 5.89 -35.14 0.67
CA PRO A 102 6.07 -35.76 1.98
C PRO A 102 5.82 -34.72 3.09
N TYR A 103 5.15 -35.13 4.18
CA TYR A 103 4.80 -34.32 5.37
C TYR A 103 3.55 -33.42 5.30
N THR A 104 2.72 -33.48 4.24
CA THR A 104 1.43 -32.77 4.22
C THR A 104 0.33 -33.56 4.92
N ALA A 105 -0.51 -32.86 5.70
CA ALA A 105 -1.69 -33.45 6.33
C ALA A 105 -2.64 -34.01 5.26
N THR A 106 -3.43 -35.04 5.62
CA THR A 106 -4.43 -35.65 4.73
C THR A 106 -5.25 -34.55 4.03
N PRO A 107 -5.16 -34.45 2.70
CA PRO A 107 -5.85 -33.41 1.97
C PRO A 107 -7.36 -33.53 2.22
N ASN A 108 -8.00 -32.38 2.43
CA ASN A 108 -9.45 -32.28 2.54
C ASN A 108 -9.90 -31.22 1.54
N ASP A 109 -10.73 -31.62 0.59
CA ASP A 109 -11.24 -30.77 -0.49
C ASP A 109 -11.82 -29.46 0.03
N ALA A 110 -12.62 -29.54 1.11
CA ALA A 110 -13.24 -28.38 1.72
C ALA A 110 -12.20 -27.38 2.26
N LEU A 111 -11.07 -27.87 2.78
CA LEU A 111 -10.01 -27.04 3.34
C LEU A 111 -9.19 -26.36 2.23
N ILE A 112 -8.93 -27.05 1.12
CA ILE A 112 -8.25 -26.47 -0.05
C ILE A 112 -9.15 -25.41 -0.71
N GLN A 113 -10.43 -25.69 -0.88
CA GLN A 113 -11.40 -24.71 -1.41
C GLN A 113 -11.48 -23.46 -0.52
N LEU A 114 -11.45 -23.63 0.80
CA LEU A 114 -11.43 -22.49 1.74
C LEU A 114 -10.16 -21.65 1.60
N LYS A 115 -8.98 -22.30 1.50
CA LYS A 115 -7.69 -21.62 1.29
C LYS A 115 -7.67 -20.82 -0.01
N LEU A 116 -8.12 -21.42 -1.11
CA LEU A 116 -8.21 -20.76 -2.42
C LEU A 116 -9.24 -19.62 -2.42
N SER A 117 -10.38 -19.79 -1.74
CA SER A 117 -11.40 -18.74 -1.59
C SER A 117 -10.85 -17.54 -0.82
N LEU A 118 -10.12 -17.78 0.28
CA LEU A 118 -9.46 -16.72 1.03
C LEU A 118 -8.43 -15.97 0.19
N LEU A 119 -7.60 -16.70 -0.57
CA LEU A 119 -6.60 -16.11 -1.47
C LEU A 119 -7.25 -15.26 -2.57
N THR A 120 -8.32 -15.79 -3.18
CA THR A 120 -9.13 -15.09 -4.20
C THR A 120 -9.70 -13.79 -3.62
N PHE A 121 -10.30 -13.86 -2.43
CA PHE A 121 -10.86 -12.69 -1.76
C PHE A 121 -9.80 -11.60 -1.50
N ILE A 122 -8.62 -11.99 -1.02
CA ILE A 122 -7.50 -11.07 -0.80
C ILE A 122 -7.06 -10.37 -2.10
N PHE A 123 -6.91 -11.13 -3.19
CA PHE A 123 -6.49 -10.55 -4.47
C PHE A 123 -7.57 -9.69 -5.12
N VAL A 124 -8.84 -10.03 -5.00
CA VAL A 124 -9.95 -9.16 -5.42
C VAL A 124 -9.88 -7.82 -4.67
N MET A 125 -9.71 -7.86 -3.34
CA MET A 125 -9.54 -6.64 -2.53
C MET A 125 -8.30 -5.83 -2.94
N ALA A 126 -7.17 -6.50 -3.23
CA ALA A 126 -5.96 -5.85 -3.71
C ALA A 126 -6.19 -5.14 -5.06
N PHE A 127 -6.87 -5.81 -6.00
CA PHE A 127 -7.19 -5.28 -7.33
C PHE A 127 -8.03 -4.01 -7.24
N PHE A 128 -9.10 -4.01 -6.43
CA PHE A 128 -9.92 -2.81 -6.22
C PHE A 128 -9.11 -1.66 -5.63
N GLN A 129 -8.19 -1.94 -4.71
CA GLN A 129 -7.37 -0.90 -4.07
C GLN A 129 -6.32 -0.31 -5.01
N PHE A 130 -5.71 -1.12 -5.88
CA PHE A 130 -4.83 -0.61 -6.94
C PHE A 130 -5.60 0.20 -7.98
N THR A 131 -6.78 -0.25 -8.38
CA THR A 131 -7.65 0.48 -9.32
C THR A 131 -8.11 1.81 -8.73
N TRP A 132 -8.48 1.82 -7.45
CA TRP A 132 -8.84 3.04 -6.73
C TRP A 132 -7.65 4.00 -6.61
N SER A 133 -6.46 3.49 -6.29
CA SER A 133 -5.22 4.28 -6.27
C SER A 133 -4.92 4.92 -7.63
N MET A 134 -5.01 4.14 -8.72
CA MET A 134 -4.83 4.62 -10.09
C MET A 134 -5.77 5.78 -10.41
N ARG A 135 -7.05 5.65 -10.06
CA ARG A 135 -8.04 6.72 -10.27
C ARG A 135 -7.71 7.99 -9.48
N GLN A 136 -7.21 7.85 -8.26
CA GLN A 136 -6.82 8.98 -7.42
C GLN A 136 -5.58 9.71 -7.94
N TYR A 137 -4.61 8.98 -8.50
CA TYR A 137 -3.48 9.59 -9.22
C TYR A 137 -3.94 10.28 -10.50
N GLY A 138 -4.93 9.71 -11.21
CA GLY A 138 -5.56 10.38 -12.35
C GLY A 138 -6.20 11.72 -11.98
N PHE A 139 -6.89 11.78 -10.82
CA PHE A 139 -7.42 13.05 -10.30
C PHE A 139 -6.32 14.07 -10.00
N LEU A 140 -5.21 13.63 -9.40
CA LEU A 140 -4.06 14.48 -9.13
C LEU A 140 -3.44 15.02 -10.43
N ASN A 141 -3.31 14.20 -11.47
CA ASN A 141 -2.82 14.64 -12.79
C ASN A 141 -3.67 15.77 -13.37
N VAL A 142 -5.01 15.67 -13.26
CA VAL A 142 -5.91 16.75 -13.70
C VAL A 142 -5.72 18.01 -12.86
N MET A 143 -5.58 17.88 -11.53
CA MET A 143 -5.32 19.04 -10.66
C MET A 143 -3.98 19.72 -10.98
N VAL A 144 -2.93 18.93 -11.24
CA VAL A 144 -1.61 19.42 -11.65
C VAL A 144 -1.66 20.11 -13.02
N GLY A 145 -2.46 19.60 -13.95
CA GLY A 145 -2.70 20.22 -15.25
C GLY A 145 -3.50 21.53 -15.15
N ALA A 146 -4.45 21.62 -14.23
CA ALA A 146 -5.27 22.81 -13.98
C ALA A 146 -4.62 23.82 -13.02
N ALA A 147 -3.45 23.49 -12.45
CA ALA A 147 -2.83 24.31 -11.42
C ALA A 147 -2.37 25.67 -11.98
N PRO A 148 -2.78 26.80 -11.38
CA PRO A 148 -2.33 28.12 -11.80
C PRO A 148 -0.83 28.29 -11.55
N ILE A 149 -0.20 29.19 -12.31
CA ILE A 149 1.20 29.59 -12.09
C ILE A 149 1.18 30.74 -11.08
N ASP A 150 2.03 30.66 -10.05
CA ASP A 150 2.27 31.77 -9.12
C ASP A 150 3.62 32.45 -9.44
N PRO A 151 3.61 33.57 -10.19
CA PRO A 151 4.83 34.29 -10.55
C PRO A 151 5.47 35.00 -9.34
N THR A 152 4.70 35.25 -8.27
CA THR A 152 5.16 35.97 -7.07
C THR A 152 5.81 35.05 -6.04
N GLY A 153 5.74 33.73 -6.27
CA GLY A 153 6.45 32.73 -5.47
C GLY A 153 5.84 32.48 -4.09
N GLY A 154 4.52 32.53 -3.91
CA GLY A 154 3.86 32.05 -2.70
C GLY A 154 3.40 33.14 -1.74
N GLY A 155 2.89 34.24 -2.28
CA GLY A 155 2.19 35.29 -1.52
C GLY A 155 0.68 35.04 -1.38
N ASP A 156 0.08 34.20 -2.24
CA ASP A 156 -1.36 33.95 -2.22
C ASP A 156 -1.71 32.69 -1.40
N ASP A 157 -2.42 32.90 -0.29
CA ASP A 157 -2.89 31.83 0.58
C ASP A 157 -3.89 30.88 -0.12
N ARG A 158 -4.57 31.33 -1.19
CA ARG A 158 -5.49 30.47 -1.97
C ARG A 158 -4.72 29.40 -2.75
N LEU A 159 -3.59 29.77 -3.35
CA LEU A 159 -2.71 28.85 -4.06
C LEU A 159 -2.09 27.81 -3.12
N ARG A 160 -1.69 28.23 -1.91
CA ARG A 160 -1.21 27.31 -0.87
C ARG A 160 -2.29 26.34 -0.40
N CYS A 161 -3.53 26.81 -0.27
CA CYS A 161 -4.67 25.96 0.04
C CYS A 161 -4.89 24.92 -1.06
N TYR A 162 -4.81 25.32 -2.33
CA TYR A 162 -4.92 24.40 -3.47
C TYR A 162 -3.79 23.35 -3.49
N ALA A 163 -2.54 23.77 -3.29
CA ALA A 163 -1.39 22.88 -3.15
C ALA A 163 -1.57 21.85 -2.02
N LYS A 164 -2.13 22.27 -0.89
CA LYS A 164 -2.47 21.37 0.22
C LYS A 164 -3.53 20.33 -0.17
N GLN A 165 -4.56 20.73 -0.93
CA GLN A 165 -5.57 19.78 -1.42
C GLN A 165 -4.98 18.75 -2.38
N MET A 166 -4.10 19.16 -3.30
CA MET A 166 -3.37 18.21 -4.16
C MET A 166 -2.54 17.21 -3.35
N ALA A 167 -1.83 17.68 -2.32
CA ALA A 167 -1.05 16.79 -1.45
C ALA A 167 -1.94 15.80 -0.68
N ILE A 168 -3.16 16.18 -0.30
CA ILE A 168 -4.15 15.27 0.34
C ILE A 168 -4.61 14.20 -0.65
N VAL A 169 -4.95 14.57 -1.89
CA VAL A 169 -5.36 13.60 -2.93
C VAL A 169 -4.23 12.62 -3.22
N GLN A 170 -2.99 13.13 -3.34
CA GLN A 170 -1.81 12.28 -3.52
C GLN A 170 -1.57 11.34 -2.33
N ASP A 171 -1.79 11.81 -1.11
CA ASP A 171 -1.63 11.00 0.09
C ASP A 171 -2.67 9.88 0.15
N GLN A 172 -3.92 10.19 -0.18
CA GLN A 172 -4.97 9.19 -0.26
C GLN A 172 -4.67 8.14 -1.35
N ALA A 173 -4.17 8.56 -2.52
CA ALA A 173 -3.76 7.67 -3.60
C ALA A 173 -2.66 6.70 -3.15
N ALA A 174 -1.64 7.23 -2.46
CA ALA A 174 -0.56 6.43 -1.91
C ALA A 174 -1.04 5.49 -0.79
N HIS A 175 -2.02 5.89 0.02
CA HIS A 175 -2.61 5.03 1.04
C HIS A 175 -3.33 3.82 0.43
N SER A 176 -4.11 4.04 -0.62
CA SER A 176 -4.80 2.97 -1.38
C SER A 176 -3.77 2.01 -1.99
N TYR A 177 -2.69 2.52 -2.58
CA TYR A 177 -1.59 1.71 -3.12
C TYR A 177 -0.93 0.83 -2.06
N ASN A 178 -0.58 1.42 -0.91
CA ASN A 178 0.03 0.69 0.19
C ASN A 178 -0.92 -0.37 0.77
N TYR A 179 -2.23 -0.13 0.76
CA TYR A 179 -3.20 -1.15 1.18
C TYR A 179 -3.18 -2.37 0.24
N GLY A 180 -3.10 -2.14 -1.08
CA GLY A 180 -2.91 -3.21 -2.06
C GLY A 180 -1.61 -4.00 -1.85
N LEU A 181 -0.49 -3.30 -1.59
CA LEU A 181 0.79 -3.97 -1.28
C LEU A 181 0.73 -4.79 0.01
N ARG A 182 0.07 -4.29 1.06
CA ARG A 182 -0.14 -5.06 2.29
C ARG A 182 -0.93 -6.34 2.02
N ALA A 183 -1.96 -6.26 1.17
CA ALA A 183 -2.74 -7.42 0.78
C ALA A 183 -1.87 -8.50 0.11
N TYR A 184 -0.90 -8.09 -0.72
CA TYR A 184 0.09 -9.00 -1.30
C TYR A 184 0.96 -9.71 -0.25
N TYR A 185 1.48 -8.99 0.75
CA TYR A 185 2.28 -9.62 1.81
C TYR A 185 1.48 -10.66 2.59
N PHE A 186 0.23 -10.34 2.92
CA PHE A 186 -0.64 -11.30 3.59
C PHE A 186 -1.08 -12.46 2.68
N ALA A 187 -1.22 -12.25 1.36
CA ALA A 187 -1.44 -13.35 0.41
C ALA A 187 -0.26 -14.35 0.43
N MET A 188 0.98 -13.86 0.55
CA MET A 188 2.15 -14.74 0.74
C MET A 188 2.10 -15.55 2.04
N ALA A 189 1.54 -14.98 3.12
CA ALA A 189 1.29 -15.74 4.34
C ALA A 189 0.28 -16.87 4.08
N VAL A 190 -0.83 -16.60 3.38
CA VAL A 190 -1.83 -17.62 3.00
C VAL A 190 -1.21 -18.73 2.14
N LEU A 191 -0.28 -18.42 1.24
CA LEU A 191 0.44 -19.45 0.48
C LEU A 191 1.21 -20.42 1.39
N SER A 192 1.74 -19.93 2.51
CA SER A 192 2.44 -20.78 3.50
C SER A 192 1.49 -21.78 4.18
N TRP A 193 0.19 -21.48 4.22
CA TRP A 193 -0.83 -22.37 4.78
C TRP A 193 -1.06 -23.63 3.95
N PHE A 194 -0.66 -23.64 2.66
CA PHE A 194 -0.70 -24.86 1.86
C PHE A 194 0.32 -25.90 2.33
N PHE A 195 1.42 -25.48 2.96
CA PHE A 195 2.44 -26.39 3.49
C PHE A 195 2.08 -26.88 4.90
N HIS A 196 1.87 -25.95 5.86
CA HIS A 196 1.58 -26.32 7.24
C HIS A 196 0.84 -25.20 8.00
N PRO A 197 -0.16 -25.50 8.86
CA PRO A 197 -0.87 -24.48 9.66
C PRO A 197 0.05 -23.69 10.60
N ALA A 198 1.06 -24.33 11.20
CA ALA A 198 2.03 -23.61 12.04
C ALA A 198 2.88 -22.61 11.23
N LEU A 199 3.24 -22.94 9.99
CA LEU A 199 3.95 -22.00 9.12
C LEU A 199 3.09 -20.78 8.81
N PHE A 200 1.78 -20.97 8.62
CA PHE A 200 0.85 -19.86 8.39
C PHE A 200 0.79 -18.87 9.56
N ILE A 201 0.81 -19.36 10.80
CA ILE A 201 0.86 -18.49 11.99
C ILE A 201 2.19 -17.73 12.03
N VAL A 202 3.32 -18.43 11.84
CA VAL A 202 4.65 -17.82 11.87
C VAL A 202 4.81 -16.78 10.75
N THR A 203 4.39 -17.09 9.53
CA THR A 203 4.49 -16.16 8.40
C THR A 203 3.53 -14.99 8.53
N SER A 204 2.33 -15.18 9.10
CA SER A 204 1.42 -14.07 9.39
C SER A 204 2.02 -13.10 10.41
N LEU A 205 2.60 -13.61 11.49
CA LEU A 205 3.32 -12.80 12.48
C LEU A 205 4.55 -12.12 11.88
N PHE A 206 5.30 -12.83 11.04
CA PHE A 206 6.46 -12.29 10.35
C PHE A 206 6.09 -11.17 9.36
N VAL A 207 4.97 -11.29 8.65
CA VAL A 207 4.43 -10.24 7.78
C VAL A 207 4.06 -9.01 8.61
N VAL A 208 3.35 -9.18 9.73
CA VAL A 208 3.01 -8.08 10.65
C VAL A 208 4.28 -7.41 11.18
N TYR A 209 5.27 -8.20 11.62
CA TYR A 209 6.55 -7.68 12.10
C TYR A 209 7.31 -6.92 11.01
N THR A 210 7.37 -7.47 9.80
CA THR A 210 8.05 -6.85 8.65
C THR A 210 7.39 -5.53 8.26
N LEU A 211 6.05 -5.51 8.21
CA LEU A 211 5.30 -4.29 7.95
C LEU A 211 5.53 -3.25 9.05
N TYR A 212 5.50 -3.65 10.32
CA TYR A 212 5.79 -2.77 11.45
C TYR A 212 7.22 -2.21 11.40
N ALA A 213 8.22 -3.06 11.18
CA ALA A 213 9.62 -2.66 11.11
C ALA A 213 9.86 -1.69 9.93
N ARG A 214 9.24 -1.93 8.77
CA ARG A 214 9.35 -1.05 7.60
C ARG A 214 8.64 0.29 7.80
N GLU A 215 7.46 0.29 8.42
CA GLU A 215 6.61 1.49 8.54
C GLU A 215 7.04 2.42 9.70
N PHE A 216 7.73 1.89 10.71
CA PHE A 216 8.12 2.65 11.92
C PHE A 216 9.63 2.74 12.18
N ASN A 217 10.44 1.75 11.76
CA ASN A 217 11.84 1.64 12.20
C ASN A 217 12.85 1.57 11.06
N SER A 218 12.44 1.92 9.84
CA SER A 218 13.32 1.89 8.68
C SER A 218 14.26 3.11 8.66
N LYS A 219 15.51 2.91 8.27
CA LYS A 219 16.50 3.98 8.00
C LYS A 219 15.96 5.04 7.03
N ALA A 220 15.02 4.65 6.16
CA ALA A 220 14.31 5.57 5.27
C ALA A 220 13.52 6.64 6.05
N VAL A 221 12.90 6.29 7.19
CA VAL A 221 12.16 7.26 8.02
C VAL A 221 13.12 8.33 8.52
N VAL A 222 14.26 7.91 9.09
CA VAL A 222 15.29 8.81 9.61
C VAL A 222 15.80 9.74 8.52
N ALA A 223 16.10 9.20 7.33
CA ALA A 223 16.57 9.99 6.20
C ALA A 223 15.52 11.00 5.68
N ILE A 224 14.24 10.59 5.60
CA ILE A 224 13.16 11.50 5.19
C ILE A 224 12.93 12.58 6.26
N THR A 225 13.02 12.23 7.56
CA THR A 225 12.91 13.21 8.64
C THR A 225 14.06 14.20 8.62
N SER A 226 15.30 13.77 8.36
CA SER A 226 16.42 14.71 8.17
C SER A 226 16.23 15.59 6.94
N GLY A 227 15.70 15.05 5.82
CA GLY A 227 15.39 15.84 4.63
C GLY A 227 14.33 16.91 4.88
N MET A 228 13.32 16.59 5.70
CA MET A 228 12.29 17.55 6.13
C MET A 228 12.87 18.74 6.91
N GLN A 229 13.84 18.50 7.79
CA GLN A 229 14.47 19.58 8.57
C GLN A 229 15.11 20.61 7.63
N VAL A 230 15.82 20.13 6.60
CA VAL A 230 16.42 21.01 5.58
C VAL A 230 15.37 21.82 4.83
N LEU A 231 14.25 21.20 4.44
CA LEU A 231 13.15 21.89 3.75
C LEU A 231 12.52 22.99 4.62
N ASN A 232 12.28 22.71 5.90
CA ASN A 232 11.74 23.70 6.85
C ASN A 232 12.70 24.87 7.04
N GLU A 233 14.00 24.62 7.19
CA GLU A 233 15.02 25.68 7.29
C GLU A 233 15.05 26.58 6.04
N GLN A 234 14.84 26.02 4.85
CA GLN A 234 14.78 26.79 3.60
C GLN A 234 13.52 27.65 3.52
N GLU A 235 12.37 27.14 3.96
CA GLU A 235 11.14 27.94 4.04
C GLU A 235 11.27 29.09 5.05
N ASP A 236 11.88 28.86 6.20
CA ASP A 236 12.10 29.89 7.22
C ASP A 236 13.05 30.98 6.70
N LYS A 237 14.11 30.60 5.96
CA LYS A 237 14.98 31.56 5.26
C LYS A 237 14.23 32.37 4.21
N LYS A 238 13.39 31.73 3.37
CA LYS A 238 12.56 32.43 2.38
C LYS A 238 11.55 33.40 3.02
N LYS A 239 11.00 33.07 4.19
CA LYS A 239 10.12 33.97 4.95
C LYS A 239 10.89 35.14 5.55
N ALA A 240 12.05 34.88 6.14
CA ALA A 240 12.90 35.92 6.73
C ALA A 240 13.41 36.92 5.68
N SER A 241 13.67 36.47 4.44
CA SER A 241 14.08 37.35 3.33
C SER A 241 12.94 38.19 2.75
N ARG A 242 11.67 37.84 2.99
CA ARG A 242 10.48 38.61 2.54
C ARG A 242 10.04 39.69 3.52
N LEU A 243 10.50 39.59 4.77
CA LEU A 243 10.21 40.55 5.85
C LEU A 243 11.25 41.68 5.94
N LYS A 244 12.33 41.60 5.16
CA LYS A 244 13.33 42.65 4.97
C LYS A 244 13.08 43.35 3.64
#